data_AF-A0A432MI49-F1
#
_entry.id   AF-A0A432MI49-F1
#
_cell.length_a   1.000
_cell.length_b   1.000
_cell.length_c   1.000
_cell.angle_alpha   90.00
_cell.angle_beta   90.00
_cell.angle_gamma   90.00
#
_symmetry.space_group_name_H-M   'P 1'
#
loop_
_entity.id
_entity.type
_entity.pdbx_description
1 polymer ?
#
loop_
_entity_poly.entity_id
_entity_poly.type
_entity_poly.pdbx_seq_one_letter_code
_entity_poly.pdbx_strand_id
1 'polypeptide(L)'
;MPVAASIILVGLLCLERAPVASKIVAFAEQAIGREVGGGECTDLVAEAFRSAGVHPAPVGIWGEPVQELASLRPGDILRFEQAEFRGRSRSGGRNRRWRLQFDEHVAIVSRAEARGGSVLVEFLHQNFHMDGQPEAEGRVVRRMVLDLGRLTRGTVQAFRPSSGGATPPLPLPSGWPRD
;
A
#
# COMPACT_ATOMS: atom_id res chain seq x y z
N MET A 1 -60.19 12.81 -1.32
CA MET A 1 -59.11 12.51 -0.37
C MET A 1 -58.84 11.00 -0.48
N PRO A 2 -57.62 10.48 -0.76
CA PRO A 2 -56.27 11.06 -0.76
C PRO A 2 -55.64 11.19 -2.18
N VAL A 3 -54.94 12.29 -2.50
CA VAL A 3 -53.48 12.56 -2.47
C VAL A 3 -52.63 11.71 -3.43
N ALA A 4 -52.02 12.43 -4.39
CA ALA A 4 -51.08 11.98 -5.40
C ALA A 4 -49.79 11.38 -4.83
N ALA A 5 -49.18 10.48 -5.58
CA ALA A 5 -47.77 10.12 -5.45
C ALA A 5 -47.07 10.30 -6.80
N SER A 6 -46.69 11.55 -7.09
CA SER A 6 -45.68 11.83 -8.11
C SER A 6 -44.34 11.30 -7.58
N ILE A 7 -43.88 10.18 -8.13
CA ILE A 7 -42.51 9.72 -7.91
C ILE A 7 -41.62 10.58 -8.82
N ILE A 8 -40.99 11.57 -8.21
CA ILE A 8 -39.90 12.35 -8.80
C ILE A 8 -38.73 11.38 -8.98
N LEU A 9 -38.49 10.95 -10.22
CA LEU A 9 -37.26 10.26 -10.62
C LEU A 9 -36.15 11.32 -10.79
N VAL A 10 -35.64 11.87 -9.69
CA VAL A 10 -34.37 12.60 -9.67
C VAL A 10 -33.31 11.61 -9.21
N GLY A 11 -32.88 10.79 -10.15
CA GLY A 11 -31.71 9.95 -10.05
C GLY A 11 -30.76 10.30 -11.18
N LEU A 12 -30.42 11.58 -11.31
CA LEU A 12 -29.21 11.97 -12.05
C LEU A 12 -28.06 11.28 -11.31
N LEU A 13 -27.64 10.14 -11.83
CA LEU A 13 -26.40 9.48 -11.46
C LEU A 13 -25.29 10.53 -11.64
N CYS A 14 -24.93 11.22 -10.56
CA CYS A 14 -23.57 11.64 -10.36
C CYS A 14 -22.76 10.36 -10.52
N LEU A 15 -22.20 10.18 -11.72
CA LEU A 15 -21.20 9.17 -11.99
C LEU A 15 -19.95 9.59 -11.21
N GLU A 16 -20.01 9.47 -9.87
CA GLU A 16 -18.92 9.81 -8.98
C GLU A 16 -17.77 8.88 -9.33
N ARG A 17 -16.75 9.44 -9.97
CA ARG A 17 -15.50 8.73 -10.25
C ARG A 17 -14.96 8.28 -8.90
N ALA A 18 -14.99 6.96 -8.65
CA ALA A 18 -14.46 6.40 -7.42
C ALA A 18 -13.07 7.01 -7.13
N PRO A 19 -12.79 7.42 -5.88
CA PRO A 19 -11.52 8.04 -5.53
C PRO A 19 -10.34 7.18 -6.00
N VAL A 20 -9.26 7.82 -6.44
CA VAL A 20 -8.03 7.15 -6.93
C VAL A 20 -7.57 6.05 -5.97
N ALA A 21 -7.52 6.37 -4.68
CA ALA A 21 -7.15 5.43 -3.61
C ALA A 21 -8.03 4.18 -3.60
N SER A 22 -9.35 4.32 -3.75
CA SER A 22 -10.28 3.18 -3.77
C SER A 22 -10.04 2.26 -4.95
N LYS A 23 -9.69 2.80 -6.12
CA LYS A 23 -9.35 2.01 -7.31
C LYS A 23 -8.04 1.25 -7.14
N ILE A 24 -7.02 1.91 -6.58
CA ILE A 24 -5.72 1.30 -6.28
C ILE A 24 -5.90 0.10 -5.35
N VAL A 25 -6.62 0.28 -4.24
CA VAL A 25 -6.89 -0.80 -3.27
C VAL A 25 -7.70 -1.91 -3.93
N ALA A 26 -8.79 -1.58 -4.63
CA ALA A 26 -9.64 -2.57 -5.28
C ALA A 26 -8.88 -3.44 -6.29
N PHE A 27 -7.99 -2.84 -7.10
CA PHE A 27 -7.14 -3.58 -8.02
C PHE A 27 -6.25 -4.58 -7.26
N ALA A 28 -5.54 -4.10 -6.24
CA ALA A 28 -4.61 -4.93 -5.49
C ALA A 28 -5.33 -6.06 -4.72
N GLU A 29 -6.53 -5.80 -4.20
CA GLU A 29 -7.35 -6.84 -3.56
C GLU A 29 -7.83 -7.91 -4.55
N GLN A 30 -8.27 -7.50 -5.73
CA GLN A 30 -8.65 -8.45 -6.79
C GLN A 30 -7.45 -9.27 -7.27
N ALA A 31 -6.23 -8.73 -7.18
CA ALA A 31 -5.00 -9.39 -7.60
C ALA A 31 -4.47 -10.45 -6.63
N ILE A 32 -5.04 -10.57 -5.41
CA ILE A 32 -4.57 -11.52 -4.40
C ILE A 32 -4.51 -12.95 -4.97
N GLY A 33 -3.38 -13.62 -4.71
CA GLY A 33 -3.10 -14.97 -5.21
C GLY A 33 -2.67 -15.04 -6.67
N ARG A 34 -2.53 -13.90 -7.36
CA ARG A 34 -2.04 -13.81 -8.74
C ARG A 34 -0.72 -13.04 -8.76
N GLU A 35 0.12 -13.37 -9.74
CA GLU A 35 1.28 -12.55 -10.10
C GLU A 35 0.79 -11.34 -10.92
N VAL A 36 1.26 -10.14 -10.57
CA VAL A 36 1.00 -8.91 -11.31
C VAL A 36 2.28 -8.46 -11.99
N GLY A 37 2.21 -8.13 -13.28
CA GLY A 37 3.39 -7.75 -14.07
C GLY A 37 4.39 -8.89 -14.16
N GLY A 38 5.66 -8.61 -13.83
CA GLY A 38 6.72 -9.61 -13.68
C GLY A 38 6.85 -10.14 -12.25
N GLY A 39 5.92 -9.85 -11.34
CA GLY A 39 5.98 -10.35 -9.97
C GLY A 39 6.79 -9.47 -9.01
N GLU A 40 7.27 -8.30 -9.45
CA GLU A 40 8.03 -7.36 -8.61
C GLU A 40 7.12 -6.53 -7.69
N CYS A 41 7.62 -6.12 -6.52
CA CYS A 41 6.80 -5.31 -5.60
C CYS A 41 6.32 -4.00 -6.24
N THR A 42 7.13 -3.39 -7.11
CA THR A 42 6.83 -2.17 -7.87
C THR A 42 5.82 -2.38 -8.99
N ASP A 43 5.76 -3.57 -9.60
CA ASP A 43 4.80 -3.90 -10.66
C ASP A 43 3.36 -3.79 -10.14
N LEU A 44 3.12 -4.28 -8.92
CA LEU A 44 1.80 -4.18 -8.29
C LEU A 44 1.34 -2.72 -8.15
N VAL A 45 2.23 -1.83 -7.70
CA VAL A 45 1.91 -0.40 -7.54
C VAL A 45 1.68 0.26 -8.89
N ALA A 46 2.54 -0.01 -9.87
CA ALA A 46 2.44 0.55 -11.22
C ALA A 46 1.12 0.14 -11.91
N GLU A 47 0.76 -1.14 -11.84
CA GLU A 47 -0.47 -1.68 -12.39
C GLU A 47 -1.72 -1.13 -11.67
N ALA A 48 -1.67 -1.01 -10.34
CA ALA A 48 -2.74 -0.40 -9.57
C ALA A 48 -2.96 1.07 -9.95
N PHE A 49 -1.87 1.84 -10.14
CA PHE A 49 -1.93 3.23 -10.59
C PHE A 49 -2.54 3.33 -11.99
N ARG A 50 -2.09 2.48 -12.93
CA ARG A 50 -2.68 2.40 -14.28
C ARG A 50 -4.18 2.11 -14.22
N SER A 51 -4.62 1.17 -13.39
CA SER A 51 -6.04 0.85 -13.21
C SER A 51 -6.86 2.03 -12.65
N ALA A 52 -6.23 2.89 -11.85
CA ALA A 52 -6.84 4.08 -11.29
C ALA A 52 -6.86 5.28 -12.26
N GLY A 53 -6.18 5.17 -13.40
CA GLY A 53 -5.98 6.25 -14.36
C GLY A 53 -4.95 7.28 -13.90
N VAL A 54 -4.03 6.87 -13.02
CA VAL A 54 -2.87 7.66 -12.59
C VAL A 54 -1.68 7.19 -13.41
N HIS A 55 -0.94 8.12 -14.00
CA HIS A 55 0.32 7.77 -14.64
C HIS A 55 1.35 7.48 -13.55
N PRO A 56 1.97 6.29 -13.53
CA PRO A 56 3.05 6.02 -12.61
C PRO A 56 4.17 7.01 -12.91
N ALA A 57 4.58 7.78 -11.91
CA ALA A 57 5.81 8.53 -12.00
C ALA A 57 7.00 7.55 -11.93
N PRO A 58 8.24 7.99 -12.24
CA PRO A 58 9.42 7.15 -12.08
C PRO A 58 9.48 6.47 -10.71
N VAL A 59 10.13 5.32 -10.63
CA VAL A 59 10.32 4.56 -9.37
C VAL A 59 10.74 5.52 -8.25
N GLY A 60 10.07 5.45 -7.11
CA GLY A 60 10.32 6.35 -5.97
C GLY A 60 9.37 7.56 -5.88
N ILE A 61 8.51 7.79 -6.88
CA ILE A 61 7.54 8.89 -6.87
C ILE A 61 6.12 8.30 -6.91
N TRP A 62 5.47 8.21 -5.75
CA TRP A 62 4.13 7.64 -5.63
C TRP A 62 3.06 8.65 -5.18
N GLY A 63 3.43 9.93 -5.13
CA GLY A 63 2.58 11.05 -4.73
C GLY A 63 3.18 11.86 -3.60
N GLU A 64 2.32 12.52 -2.82
CA GLU A 64 2.73 13.42 -1.74
C GLU A 64 3.17 12.65 -0.49
N PRO A 65 4.27 13.04 0.17
CA PRO A 65 4.67 12.43 1.43
C PRO A 65 3.57 12.53 2.50
N VAL A 66 3.29 11.41 3.17
CA VAL A 66 2.43 11.37 4.36
C VAL A 66 3.28 11.71 5.57
N GLN A 67 3.06 12.88 6.15
CA GLN A 67 3.92 13.44 7.20
C GLN A 67 3.93 12.62 8.50
N GLU A 68 2.81 11.98 8.83
CA GLU A 68 2.68 11.17 10.03
C GLU A 68 2.09 9.81 9.68
N LEU A 69 2.77 8.72 10.06
CA LEU A 69 2.27 7.35 9.83
C LEU A 69 0.89 7.13 10.49
N ALA A 70 0.58 7.84 11.58
CA ALA A 70 -0.75 7.81 12.21
C ALA A 70 -1.88 8.30 11.29
N SER A 71 -1.56 9.02 10.21
CA SER A 71 -2.50 9.54 9.22
C SER A 71 -2.62 8.68 7.96
N LEU A 72 -2.04 7.48 7.97
CA LEU A 72 -2.15 6.50 6.90
C LEU A 72 -3.62 6.19 6.57
N ARG A 73 -3.90 6.01 5.28
CA ARG A 73 -5.22 5.69 4.75
C ARG A 73 -5.11 4.57 3.71
N PRO A 74 -6.20 3.82 3.48
CA PRO A 74 -6.27 2.91 2.34
C PRO A 74 -5.90 3.62 1.04
N GLY A 75 -5.02 2.99 0.25
CA GLY A 75 -4.48 3.51 -1.00
C GLY A 75 -3.16 4.27 -0.88
N ASP A 76 -2.71 4.63 0.33
CA ASP A 76 -1.36 5.15 0.52
C ASP A 76 -0.32 4.05 0.17
N ILE A 77 0.85 4.45 -0.30
CA ILE A 77 1.96 3.58 -0.68
C ILE A 77 3.02 3.62 0.39
N LEU A 78 3.38 2.45 0.93
CA LEU A 78 4.50 2.29 1.85
C LEU A 78 5.77 1.97 1.07
N ARG A 79 6.87 2.62 1.43
CA ARG A 79 8.23 2.25 1.02
C ARG A 79 9.02 1.85 2.26
N PHE A 80 9.62 0.67 2.21
CA PHE A 80 10.51 0.14 3.23
C PHE A 80 11.94 0.22 2.71
N GLU A 81 12.85 0.77 3.51
CA GLU A 81 14.29 0.78 3.20
C GLU A 81 15.07 0.22 4.39
N GLN A 82 15.71 -0.94 4.18
CA GLN A 82 16.45 -1.69 5.20
C GLN A 82 15.63 -1.87 6.50
N ALA A 83 14.32 -1.99 6.35
CA ALA A 83 13.36 -1.96 7.45
C ALA A 83 13.32 -3.31 8.14
N GLU A 84 13.57 -3.30 9.45
CA GLU A 84 13.55 -4.51 10.25
C GLU A 84 12.54 -4.40 11.39
N PHE A 85 11.61 -5.35 11.42
CA PHE A 85 10.58 -5.45 12.45
C PHE A 85 10.85 -6.64 13.35
N ARG A 86 10.68 -6.45 14.65
CA ARG A 86 10.86 -7.51 15.65
C ARG A 86 9.70 -7.55 16.62
N GLY A 87 9.34 -8.76 17.02
CA GLY A 87 8.35 -8.92 18.07
C GLY A 87 8.32 -10.30 18.68
N ARG A 88 7.27 -10.52 19.46
CA ARG A 88 7.01 -11.78 20.14
C ARG A 88 5.58 -12.19 19.82
N SER A 89 5.38 -13.46 19.50
CA SER A 89 4.06 -14.06 19.36
C SER A 89 3.94 -15.23 20.34
N ARG A 90 2.71 -15.48 20.78
CA ARG A 90 2.40 -16.65 21.59
C ARG A 90 1.67 -17.65 20.70
N SER A 91 2.30 -18.77 20.41
CA SER A 91 1.73 -19.85 19.59
C SER A 91 1.95 -21.18 20.29
N GLY A 92 0.88 -21.97 20.45
CA GLY A 92 0.92 -23.25 21.18
C GLY A 92 1.42 -23.11 22.63
N GLY A 93 1.10 -22.00 23.31
CA GLY A 93 1.54 -21.74 24.68
C GLY A 93 3.00 -21.31 24.86
N ARG A 94 3.79 -21.22 23.77
CA ARG A 94 5.19 -20.80 23.81
C ARG A 94 5.36 -19.39 23.26
N ASN A 95 6.24 -18.61 23.88
CA ASN A 95 6.67 -17.32 23.36
C ASN A 95 7.72 -17.54 22.27
N ARG A 96 7.42 -17.14 21.03
CA ARG A 96 8.36 -17.14 19.92
C ARG A 96 8.74 -15.72 19.56
N ARG A 97 10.03 -15.50 19.34
CA ARG A 97 10.52 -14.26 18.72
C ARG A 97 10.35 -14.39 17.21
N TRP A 98 10.02 -13.29 16.56
CA TRP A 98 9.98 -13.21 15.11
C TRP A 98 10.76 -11.97 14.64
N ARG A 99 11.22 -12.04 13.41
CA ARG A 99 11.93 -10.99 12.69
C ARG A 99 11.40 -10.94 11.26
N LEU A 100 11.14 -9.75 10.75
CA LEU A 100 10.82 -9.49 9.34
C LEU A 100 11.80 -8.42 8.85
N GLN A 101 12.36 -8.62 7.65
CA GLN A 101 13.30 -7.69 7.03
C GLN A 101 12.83 -7.36 5.61
N PHE A 102 12.85 -6.08 5.28
CA PHE A 102 12.58 -5.54 3.96
C PHE A 102 13.80 -4.73 3.52
N ASP A 103 14.55 -5.20 2.53
CA ASP A 103 15.74 -4.48 2.04
C ASP A 103 15.33 -3.24 1.22
N GLU A 104 14.62 -3.45 0.13
CA GLU A 104 13.86 -2.41 -0.58
C GLU A 104 12.52 -3.01 -0.98
N HIS A 105 11.43 -2.44 -0.46
CA HIS A 105 10.10 -3.02 -0.66
C HIS A 105 9.03 -1.94 -0.75
N VAL A 106 8.02 -2.17 -1.59
CA VAL A 106 6.84 -1.30 -1.66
C VAL A 106 5.55 -2.08 -1.47
N ALA A 107 4.56 -1.43 -0.88
CA ALA A 107 3.26 -2.02 -0.60
C ALA A 107 2.13 -0.98 -0.66
N ILE A 108 0.91 -1.46 -0.89
CA ILE A 108 -0.31 -0.65 -0.92
C ILE A 108 -1.05 -0.84 0.39
N VAL A 109 -1.34 0.22 1.13
CA VAL A 109 -2.15 0.14 2.35
C VAL A 109 -3.59 -0.23 2.00
N SER A 110 -4.11 -1.32 2.56
CA SER A 110 -5.54 -1.69 2.48
C SER A 110 -6.32 -1.22 3.71
N ARG A 111 -5.67 -1.18 4.88
CA ARG A 111 -6.26 -0.73 6.15
C ARG A 111 -5.18 -0.16 7.07
N ALA A 112 -5.52 0.87 7.83
CA ALA A 112 -4.64 1.41 8.88
C ALA A 112 -5.46 1.77 10.12
N GLU A 113 -4.92 1.44 11.29
CA GLU A 113 -5.54 1.71 12.58
C GLU A 113 -4.52 2.23 13.58
N ALA A 114 -4.80 3.39 14.18
CA ALA A 114 -4.00 3.89 15.29
C ALA A 114 -4.14 2.98 16.52
N ARG A 115 -3.03 2.67 17.17
CA ARG A 115 -2.92 1.79 18.34
C ARG A 115 -2.01 2.41 19.39
N GLY A 116 -2.57 3.22 20.30
CA GLY A 116 -1.90 3.64 21.54
C GLY A 116 -0.43 4.08 21.39
N GLY A 117 -0.12 4.89 20.36
CA GLY A 117 1.25 5.33 20.05
C GLY A 117 1.92 4.65 18.85
N SER A 118 1.27 3.66 18.24
CA SER A 118 1.70 3.03 16.98
C SER A 118 0.57 2.96 15.96
N VAL A 119 0.84 2.34 14.81
CA VAL A 119 -0.13 2.11 13.73
C VAL A 119 -0.07 0.65 13.35
N LEU A 120 -1.21 -0.04 13.44
CA LEU A 120 -1.40 -1.36 12.87
C LEU A 120 -1.86 -1.18 11.43
N VAL A 121 -1.05 -1.62 10.47
CA VAL A 121 -1.32 -1.47 9.04
C VAL A 121 -1.51 -2.85 8.41
N GLU A 122 -2.57 -2.99 7.62
CA GLU A 122 -2.69 -4.05 6.63
C GLU A 122 -2.29 -3.49 5.27
N PHE A 123 -1.45 -4.23 4.56
CA PHE A 123 -1.01 -3.85 3.22
C PHE A 123 -0.99 -5.04 2.26
N LEU A 124 -1.12 -4.71 0.98
CA LEU A 124 -1.08 -5.59 -0.17
C LEU A 124 0.27 -5.46 -0.84
N HIS A 125 0.93 -6.59 -1.06
CA HIS A 125 2.28 -6.62 -1.62
C HIS A 125 2.57 -7.94 -2.34
N GLN A 126 3.59 -7.93 -3.19
CA GLN A 126 4.20 -9.12 -3.79
C GLN A 126 5.72 -8.97 -3.73
N ASN A 127 6.45 -9.99 -4.17
CA ASN A 127 7.91 -10.13 -4.08
C ASN A 127 8.47 -10.05 -2.66
N PHE A 128 7.93 -10.84 -1.74
CA PHE A 128 8.44 -10.92 -0.36
C PHE A 128 8.69 -12.35 0.09
N HIS A 129 9.91 -12.70 0.44
CA HIS A 129 10.24 -14.07 0.84
C HIS A 129 10.63 -14.09 2.30
N MET A 130 10.01 -15.01 3.05
CA MET A 130 10.58 -15.37 4.35
C MET A 130 11.69 -16.39 4.13
N ASP A 131 12.70 -16.38 5.01
CA ASP A 131 13.81 -17.32 4.98
C ASP A 131 13.29 -18.77 4.82
N GLY A 132 13.75 -19.45 3.77
CA GLY A 132 13.39 -20.84 3.47
C GLY A 132 12.12 -21.04 2.64
N GLN A 133 11.47 -19.98 2.15
CA GLN A 133 10.37 -20.11 1.17
C GLN A 133 10.88 -20.09 -0.28
N PRO A 134 10.30 -20.90 -1.20
CA PRO A 134 10.58 -20.82 -2.63
C PRO A 134 10.28 -19.43 -3.21
N GLU A 135 11.07 -19.00 -4.19
CA GLU A 135 10.92 -17.67 -4.80
C GLU A 135 9.52 -17.47 -5.43
N ALA A 136 9.00 -18.50 -6.09
CA ALA A 136 7.68 -18.46 -6.73
C ALA A 136 6.54 -18.17 -5.73
N GLU A 137 6.67 -18.58 -4.47
CA GLU A 137 5.67 -18.30 -3.43
C GLU A 137 5.65 -16.81 -3.04
N GLY A 138 6.74 -16.08 -3.31
CA GLY A 138 6.83 -14.67 -2.99
C GLY A 138 6.26 -13.74 -4.06
N ARG A 139 6.15 -14.18 -5.32
CA ARG A 139 5.82 -13.33 -6.49
C ARG A 139 4.33 -13.01 -6.65
N VAL A 140 3.46 -13.67 -5.87
CA VAL A 140 2.02 -13.40 -5.89
C VAL A 140 1.61 -12.33 -4.88
N VAL A 141 0.55 -11.60 -5.20
CA VAL A 141 -0.03 -10.59 -4.31
C VAL A 141 -0.62 -11.26 -3.07
N ARG A 142 -0.28 -10.74 -1.89
CA ARG A 142 -0.79 -11.20 -0.59
C ARG A 142 -1.07 -10.03 0.35
N ARG A 143 -1.79 -10.32 1.43
CA ARG A 143 -1.97 -9.41 2.57
C ARG A 143 -0.91 -9.68 3.64
N MET A 144 -0.44 -8.62 4.27
CA MET A 144 0.32 -8.68 5.51
C MET A 144 -0.20 -7.63 6.48
N VAL A 145 -0.22 -7.97 7.77
CA VAL A 145 -0.52 -7.04 8.87
C VAL A 145 0.75 -6.81 9.68
N LEU A 146 1.07 -5.54 9.93
CA LEU A 146 2.26 -5.14 10.66
C LEU A 146 1.97 -3.98 11.61
N ASP A 147 2.48 -4.07 12.82
CA ASP A 147 2.51 -2.96 13.75
C ASP A 147 3.78 -2.14 13.48
N LEU A 148 3.62 -0.93 12.95
CA LEU A 148 4.74 -0.06 12.59
C LEU A 148 5.57 0.37 13.82
N GLY A 149 5.01 0.27 15.03
CA GLY A 149 5.75 0.47 16.28
C GLY A 149 6.78 -0.63 16.58
N ARG A 150 6.82 -1.69 15.78
CA ARG A 150 7.79 -2.80 15.89
C ARG A 150 9.03 -2.60 15.03
N LEU A 151 9.13 -1.48 14.32
CA LEU A 151 10.33 -1.10 13.57
C LEU A 151 11.50 -0.92 14.54
N THR A 152 12.62 -1.59 14.24
CA THR A 152 13.84 -1.56 15.07
C THR A 152 15.07 -1.08 14.30
N ARG A 153 15.01 -1.07 12.97
CA ARG A 153 16.06 -0.58 12.07
C ARG A 153 15.43 -0.17 10.73
N GLY A 154 16.10 0.73 10.00
CA GLY A 154 15.67 1.19 8.67
C GLY A 154 14.58 2.24 8.73
N THR A 155 13.90 2.45 7.61
CA THR A 155 12.87 3.48 7.46
C THR A 155 11.60 2.89 6.87
N VAL A 156 10.48 3.53 7.22
CA VAL A 156 9.20 3.35 6.54
C VAL A 156 8.73 4.74 6.13
N GLN A 157 8.60 4.95 4.83
CA GLN A 157 8.04 6.17 4.25
C GLN A 157 6.66 5.86 3.68
N ALA A 158 5.79 6.86 3.65
CA ALA A 158 4.44 6.72 3.13
C ALA A 158 4.12 7.85 2.16
N PHE A 159 3.41 7.51 1.08
CA PHE A 159 3.07 8.43 0.00
C PHE A 159 1.59 8.33 -0.32
N ARG A 160 0.93 9.47 -0.50
CA ARG A 160 -0.47 9.56 -0.89
C ARG A 160 -0.59 9.81 -2.39
N PRO A 161 -1.18 8.87 -3.16
CA PRO A 161 -1.39 9.08 -4.58
C PRO A 161 -2.25 10.32 -4.86
N SER A 162 -1.76 11.22 -5.70
CA SER A 162 -2.50 12.38 -6.19
C SER A 162 -3.17 12.06 -7.54
N SER A 163 -4.38 12.59 -7.74
CA SER A 163 -5.11 12.49 -9.01
C SER A 163 -4.55 13.41 -10.11
N GLY A 164 -3.77 14.42 -9.72
CA GLY A 164 -2.91 15.17 -10.64
C GLY A 164 -1.57 14.45 -10.73
N GLY A 165 -1.17 14.08 -11.95
CA GLY A 165 0.15 13.50 -12.20
C GLY A 165 1.21 14.32 -11.47
N ALA A 166 2.10 13.63 -10.76
CA ALA A 166 3.09 14.26 -9.90
C ALA A 166 3.76 15.42 -10.64
N THR A 167 3.69 16.62 -10.07
CA THR A 167 4.71 17.63 -10.33
C THR A 167 6.05 16.92 -10.10
N PRO A 168 7.00 16.95 -11.05
CA PRO A 168 8.27 16.28 -10.86
C PRO A 168 8.87 16.74 -9.52
N PRO A 169 9.39 15.82 -8.69
CA PRO A 169 9.95 16.20 -7.41
C PRO A 169 11.08 17.20 -7.64
N LEU A 170 11.35 18.00 -6.60
CA LEU A 170 12.58 18.79 -6.50
C LEU A 170 13.77 17.92 -6.96
N PRO A 171 14.77 18.51 -7.64
CA PRO A 171 15.90 17.76 -8.16
C PRO A 171 16.47 16.84 -7.08
N LEU A 172 16.62 15.56 -7.43
CA LEU A 172 17.16 14.54 -6.54
C LEU A 172 18.44 15.09 -5.88
N PRO A 173 18.68 14.81 -4.58
CA PRO A 173 19.94 15.15 -3.95
C PRO A 173 21.09 14.63 -4.78
N SER A 174 22.10 15.46 -5.02
CA SER A 174 23.31 15.07 -5.75
C SER A 174 23.93 13.83 -5.09
N GLY A 175 23.82 12.66 -5.73
CA GLY A 175 24.37 11.40 -5.21
C GLY A 175 23.60 10.13 -5.54
N TRP A 176 22.39 10.21 -6.11
CA TRP A 176 21.65 9.02 -6.54
C TRP A 176 22.18 8.45 -7.87
N PRO A 177 22.35 7.11 -7.99
CA PRO A 177 22.65 6.46 -9.25
C PRO A 177 21.59 6.78 -10.30
N ARG A 178 22.04 7.02 -11.54
CA ARG A 178 21.18 7.17 -12.70
C ARG A 178 21.33 5.90 -13.52
N ASP A 179 20.33 5.06 -13.45
CA ASP A 179 20.25 3.80 -14.17
C ASP A 179 19.04 3.87 -15.11
#